data_AF-A0A7K3G8K9-F1
#
_entry.id   AF-A0A7K3G8K9-F1
#
_cell.length_a   1.000
_cell.length_b   1.000
_cell.length_c   1.000
_cell.angle_alpha   90.00
_cell.angle_beta   90.00
_cell.angle_gamma   90.00
#
_symmetry.space_group_name_H-M   'P 1'
#
loop_
_entity.id
_entity.type
_entity.pdbx_description
1 polymer ?
#
loop_
_entity_poly.entity_id
_entity_poly.type
_entity_poly.pdbx_seq_one_letter_code
_entity_poly.pdbx_strand_id
1 'polypeptide(L)'
;MRLTADGSTPNSRLVLVDVLETDDGYAFEPARPFFLAAGDRVALENDGLVVLRASGDRLSPAGNLSTRCRPGALRDRGGPRATAPKG
;
A
#
# COMPACT_ATOMS: atom_id res chain seq x y z
N MET A 1 7.16 -3.01 -7.22
CA MET A 1 6.74 -3.69 -8.48
C MET A 1 6.22 -2.63 -9.44
N ARG A 2 6.60 -2.62 -10.72
CA ARG A 2 6.12 -1.62 -11.71
C ARG A 2 5.17 -2.29 -12.70
N LEU A 3 3.88 -2.06 -12.53
CA LEU A 3 2.86 -2.55 -13.46
C LEU A 3 2.88 -1.68 -14.72
N THR A 4 3.10 -2.27 -15.89
CA THR A 4 3.09 -1.57 -17.19
C THR A 4 1.93 -2.11 -18.01
N ALA A 5 0.93 -1.26 -18.30
CA ALA A 5 -0.20 -1.59 -19.15
C ALA A 5 -0.02 -0.94 -20.54
N ASP A 6 -0.36 -1.67 -21.61
CA ASP A 6 -0.26 -1.22 -23.01
C ASP A 6 -1.41 -0.29 -23.44
N GLY A 7 -2.43 -0.14 -22.58
CA GLY A 7 -3.57 0.77 -22.78
C GLY A 7 -4.58 0.33 -23.84
N SER A 8 -4.29 -0.72 -24.60
CA SER A 8 -5.09 -1.10 -25.78
C SER A 8 -5.92 -2.37 -25.60
N THR A 9 -5.58 -3.22 -24.62
CA THR A 9 -6.28 -4.50 -24.44
C THR A 9 -6.96 -4.56 -23.07
N PRO A 10 -8.30 -4.52 -22.97
CA PRO A 10 -9.02 -4.70 -21.72
C PRO A 10 -8.99 -6.18 -21.34
N ASN A 11 -7.83 -6.67 -20.93
CA ASN A 11 -7.73 -7.94 -20.24
C ASN A 11 -8.01 -7.64 -18.77
N SER A 12 -9.17 -8.03 -18.27
CA SER A 12 -9.49 -7.95 -16.84
C SER A 12 -8.59 -8.93 -16.08
N ARG A 13 -7.32 -8.56 -15.89
CA ARG A 13 -6.31 -9.37 -15.22
C ARG A 13 -6.46 -9.13 -13.73
N LEU A 14 -7.01 -10.15 -13.06
CA LEU A 14 -6.92 -10.22 -11.62
C LEU A 14 -5.44 -10.32 -11.23
N VAL A 15 -5.00 -9.49 -10.30
CA VAL A 15 -3.65 -9.54 -9.74
C VAL A 15 -3.74 -10.25 -8.40
N LEU A 16 -3.05 -11.40 -8.29
CA LEU A 16 -2.89 -12.07 -7.00
C LEU A 16 -1.86 -11.29 -6.17
N VAL A 17 -2.23 -10.94 -4.95
CA VAL A 17 -1.40 -10.16 -4.02
C VAL A 17 -0.96 -11.07 -2.89
N ASP A 18 0.34 -11.38 -2.87
CA ASP A 18 1.01 -12.08 -1.77
C ASP A 18 1.68 -11.10 -0.79
N VAL A 19 2.12 -9.93 -1.28
CA VAL A 19 2.67 -8.82 -0.50
C VAL A 19 2.37 -7.52 -1.27
N LEU A 20 2.02 -6.46 -0.54
CA LEU A 20 1.88 -5.11 -1.10
C LEU A 20 2.91 -4.17 -0.47
N GLU A 21 3.82 -3.63 -1.28
CA GLU A 21 4.80 -2.63 -0.83
C GLU A 21 4.48 -1.26 -1.43
N THR A 22 4.55 -0.22 -0.60
CA THR A 22 4.44 1.17 -1.00
C THR A 22 5.83 1.79 -1.17
N ASP A 23 5.91 2.86 -1.97
CA ASP A 23 7.19 3.50 -2.28
C ASP A 23 7.82 4.22 -1.08
N ASP A 24 7.02 4.62 -0.09
CA ASP A 24 7.45 5.19 1.20
C ASP A 24 7.88 4.12 2.23
N GLY A 25 7.89 2.84 1.83
CA GLY A 25 8.53 1.76 2.58
C GLY A 25 7.60 1.01 3.54
N TYR A 26 6.28 1.13 3.41
CA TYR A 26 5.35 0.23 4.09
C TYR A 26 5.17 -1.06 3.30
N ALA A 27 5.04 -2.17 4.01
CA ALA A 27 4.76 -3.48 3.43
C ALA A 27 3.62 -4.16 4.19
N PHE A 28 2.57 -4.51 3.47
CA PHE A 28 1.45 -5.29 3.98
C PHE A 28 1.56 -6.75 3.51
N GLU A 29 1.58 -7.67 4.48
CA GLU A 29 1.60 -9.11 4.25
C GLU A 29 0.22 -9.68 4.63
N PRO A 30 -0.65 -9.99 3.64
CA PRO A 30 -1.94 -10.60 3.90
C PRO A 30 -1.79 -11.99 4.51
N ALA A 31 -2.68 -12.35 5.43
CA ALA A 31 -2.73 -13.67 6.05
C ALA A 31 -3.00 -14.80 5.03
N ARG A 32 -3.63 -14.45 3.90
CA ARG A 32 -3.81 -15.30 2.72
C ARG A 32 -3.79 -14.45 1.46
N PRO A 33 -3.25 -14.95 0.33
CA PRO A 33 -3.28 -14.25 -0.93
C PRO A 33 -4.70 -13.85 -1.35
N PHE A 34 -4.86 -12.68 -1.98
CA PHE A 34 -6.15 -12.21 -2.46
C PHE A 34 -6.02 -11.52 -3.82
N PHE A 35 -7.13 -11.39 -4.55
CA PHE A 35 -7.13 -10.76 -5.87
C PHE A 35 -7.54 -9.29 -5.82
N LEU A 36 -6.84 -8.47 -6.59
CA LEU A 36 -7.26 -7.13 -7.01
C LEU A 36 -7.73 -7.17 -8.46
N ALA A 37 -8.83 -6.48 -8.74
CA ALA A 37 -9.35 -6.26 -10.08
C ALA A 37 -9.08 -4.82 -10.55
N ALA A 38 -9.21 -4.59 -11.86
CA ALA A 38 -9.16 -3.24 -12.39
C ALA A 38 -10.30 -2.39 -11.79
N GLY A 39 -9.97 -1.18 -11.34
CA GLY A 39 -10.91 -0.26 -10.70
C GLY A 39 -10.94 -0.36 -9.17
N ASP A 40 -10.35 -1.39 -8.58
CA ASP A 40 -10.18 -1.45 -7.12
C ASP A 40 -9.22 -0.37 -6.65
N ARG A 41 -9.54 0.23 -5.49
CA ARG A 41 -8.70 1.25 -4.85
C ARG A 41 -8.18 0.70 -3.54
N VAL A 42 -6.91 0.92 -3.27
CA VAL A 42 -6.21 0.38 -2.09
C VAL A 42 -5.76 1.54 -1.20
N ALA A 43 -5.97 1.40 0.10
CA ALA A 43 -5.53 2.34 1.11
C ALA A 43 -4.94 1.59 2.31
N LEU A 44 -4.00 2.23 3.01
CA LEU A 44 -3.53 1.79 4.32
C LEU A 44 -4.27 2.60 5.38
N GLU A 45 -4.98 1.93 6.28
CA GLU A 45 -5.77 2.56 7.36
C GLU A 45 -5.61 1.74 8.65
N ASN A 46 -5.44 2.42 9.79
CA ASN A 46 -5.44 1.81 11.13
C ASN A 46 -4.62 0.49 11.20
N ASP A 47 -3.36 0.55 10.75
CA ASP A 47 -2.41 -0.58 10.72
C ASP A 47 -2.79 -1.76 9.79
N GLY A 48 -3.73 -1.56 8.87
CA GLY A 48 -4.19 -2.59 7.93
C GLY A 48 -4.37 -2.09 6.51
N LEU A 49 -4.72 -3.03 5.62
CA LEU A 49 -5.06 -2.75 4.23
C LEU A 49 -6.57 -2.68 4.05
N VAL A 50 -7.02 -1.69 3.29
CA VAL A 50 -8.41 -1.54 2.85
C VAL A 50 -8.44 -1.55 1.33
N VAL A 51 -9.36 -2.32 0.78
CA VAL A 51 -9.66 -2.38 -0.65
C VAL A 51 -11.10 -1.95 -0.86
N LEU A 52 -11.30 -0.83 -1.55
CA LEU A 52 -12.60 -0.43 -2.07
C LEU A 52 -12.77 -1.01 -3.47
N ARG A 53 -13.69 -1.94 -3.64
CA ARG A 53 -14.00 -2.57 -4.91
C ARG A 53 -14.66 -1.58 -5.85
N ALA A 54 -14.48 -1.79 -7.16
CA ALA A 54 -15.21 -1.01 -8.16
C ALA A 54 -16.74 -1.09 -8.01
N SER A 55 -17.26 -2.18 -7.42
CA SER A 55 -18.68 -2.34 -7.05
C SER A 55 -19.14 -1.43 -5.92
N GLY A 56 -18.22 -0.81 -5.17
CA GLY A 56 -18.49 -0.07 -3.93
C GLY A 56 -18.33 -0.90 -2.67
N ASP A 57 -18.12 -2.22 -2.78
CA ASP A 57 -17.87 -3.08 -1.63
C ASP A 57 -16.54 -2.74 -0.96
N ARG A 58 -16.50 -2.76 0.36
CA ARG A 58 -15.28 -2.55 1.13
C ARG A 58 -14.78 -3.87 1.70
N LEU A 59 -13.53 -4.21 1.39
CA LEU A 59 -12.83 -5.37 1.90
C LEU A 59 -11.66 -4.93 2.77
N SER A 60 -11.50 -5.58 3.92
CA SER A 60 -10.33 -5.42 4.79
C SER A 60 -9.61 -6.77 4.91
N PRO A 61 -8.64 -7.07 4.02
CA PRO A 61 -7.88 -8.31 4.13
C PRO A 61 -7.18 -8.39 5.49
N ALA A 62 -7.28 -9.55 6.15
CA ALA A 62 -6.48 -9.82 7.33
C ALA A 62 -4.99 -9.91 6.94
N GLY A 63 -4.10 -9.41 7.79
CA GLY A 63 -2.67 -9.40 7.53
C GLY A 63 -1.92 -8.50 8.51
N ASN A 64 -0.63 -8.34 8.27
CA ASN A 64 0.24 -7.50 9.08
C ASN A 64 0.84 -6.38 8.25
N LEU A 65 0.81 -5.17 8.79
CA LEU A 65 1.53 -4.02 8.25
C LEU A 65 2.89 -3.90 8.95
N SER A 66 3.93 -3.71 8.15
CA SER A 66 5.30 -3.50 8.64
C SER A 66 5.95 -2.33 7.91
N THR A 67 6.97 -1.74 8.53
CA THR A 67 7.84 -0.77 7.86
C THR A 67 9.11 -1.48 7.43
N ARG A 68 9.39 -1.49 6.13
CA ARG A 68 10.65 -1.99 5.58
C ARG A 68 11.57 -0.81 5.37
N CYS A 69 12.49 -0.62 6.32
CA CYS A 69 13.52 0.41 6.24
C CYS A 69 14.39 0.19 4.98
N ARG A 70 14.11 0.90 3.88
CA ARG A 70 15.06 1.02 2.79
C ARG A 70 16.14 2.05 3.15
N PRO A 71 17.43 1.78 2.89
CA PRO A 71 18.46 2.81 3.00
C PRO A 71 18.06 4.03 2.17
N GLY A 72 17.75 5.16 2.83
CA GLY A 72 17.31 6.41 2.19
C GLY A 72 15.87 6.84 2.45
N ALA A 73 14.98 5.98 2.97
CA ALA A 73 13.57 6.33 3.23
C ALA A 73 13.38 7.40 4.32
N LEU A 74 14.37 7.59 5.19
CA LEU A 74 14.32 8.60 6.26
C LEU A 74 14.48 10.05 5.77
N ARG A 75 14.83 10.27 4.49
CA ARG A 75 15.15 11.62 4.00
C ARG A 75 13.94 12.51 3.75
N ASP A 76 12.74 11.95 3.70
CA ASP A 76 11.51 12.72 3.43
C ASP A 76 10.59 12.89 4.64
N ARG A 77 11.06 12.51 5.84
CA ARG A 77 10.44 13.02 7.07
C ARG A 77 10.98 14.41 7.35
N GLY A 78 10.38 15.41 6.70
CA GLY A 78 10.27 16.76 7.23
C GLY A 78 9.55 16.71 8.58
N GLY A 79 10.25 16.31 9.64
CA GLY A 79 9.76 16.44 11.00
C GLY A 79 9.74 17.92 11.40
N PRO A 80 8.71 18.40 12.12
CA PRO A 80 8.76 19.73 12.67
C PRO A 80 9.98 19.83 13.60
N ARG A 81 10.83 20.81 13.32
CA ARG A 81 12.00 21.15 14.11
C ARG A 81 11.55 21.36 15.56
N ALA A 82 11.80 20.39 16.43
CA ALA A 82 11.64 20.58 17.86
C ALA A 82 12.59 21.69 18.28
N THR A 83 12.05 22.88 18.50
CA THR A 83 12.74 23.96 19.17
C THR A 83 12.94 23.55 20.62
N ALA A 84 14.17 23.18 20.97
CA ALA A 84 14.56 23.05 22.37
C ALA A 84 14.39 24.42 23.05
N PRO A 85 13.71 24.51 24.20
CA PRO A 85 13.80 25.72 25.01
C PRO A 85 15.19 25.79 25.65
N LYS A 86 15.86 26.92 25.46
CA LYS A 86 16.96 27.36 26.32
C LYS A 86 16.37 28.26 27.41
N GLY A 87 16.77 28.03 28.65
CA GLY A 87 16.58 28.96 29.78
C GLY A 87 15.69 28.40 30.85
#